data_AF-A0A257MPT1-F1
#
_entry.id   AF-A0A257MPT1-F1
#
_cell.length_a   1.000
_cell.length_b   1.000
_cell.length_c   1.000
_cell.angle_alpha   90.00
_cell.angle_beta   90.00
_cell.angle_gamma   90.00
#
_symmetry.space_group_name_H-M   'P 1'
#
loop_
_entity.id
_entity.type
_entity.pdbx_description
1 polymer ?
#
loop_
_entity_poly.entity_id
_entity_poly.type
_entity_poly.pdbx_seq_one_letter_code
_entity_poly.pdbx_strand_id
1 'polypeptide(L)'
;MRRATNLKEAYNNFYVEPLKSDQEFAEFYVERPGVSPMIDLKDRIEIADREEKYLFLGFRGSGKSTELYRLEAALDENRFIVVNYSIRDDLNLSDFD
;
A
#
# COMPACT_ATOMS: atom_id res chain seq x y z
N MET A 1 -4.89 -16.08 1.82
CA MET A 1 -5.29 -16.51 0.46
C MET A 1 -4.10 -17.30 -0.11
N ARG A 2 -4.26 -18.23 -1.08
CA ARG A 2 -3.10 -18.94 -1.68
C ARG A 2 -2.91 -18.56 -3.15
N ARG A 3 -1.68 -18.52 -3.65
CA ARG A 3 -1.41 -18.28 -5.07
C ARG A 3 -2.16 -19.28 -5.96
N ALA A 4 -2.87 -18.78 -6.97
CA ALA A 4 -3.65 -19.61 -7.89
C ALA A 4 -2.75 -20.39 -8.84
N THR A 5 -3.14 -21.62 -9.14
CA THR A 5 -2.47 -22.51 -10.11
C THR A 5 -3.33 -22.78 -11.35
N ASN A 6 -4.59 -22.34 -11.34
CA ASN A 6 -5.51 -22.46 -12.47
C ASN A 6 -6.47 -21.27 -12.54
N LEU A 7 -7.19 -21.13 -13.66
CA LEU A 7 -8.06 -19.98 -13.94
C LEU A 7 -9.22 -19.85 -12.94
N LYS A 8 -9.81 -20.96 -12.50
CA LYS A 8 -10.89 -20.95 -11.52
C LYS A 8 -10.41 -20.40 -10.17
N GLU A 9 -9.24 -20.83 -9.73
CA GLU A 9 -8.59 -20.27 -8.54
C GLU A 9 -8.26 -18.79 -8.73
N ALA A 10 -7.75 -18.39 -9.89
CA ALA A 10 -7.43 -16.98 -10.17
C ALA A 10 -8.67 -16.09 -10.12
N TYR A 11 -9.79 -16.54 -10.69
CA TYR A 11 -11.07 -15.83 -10.62
C TYR A 11 -11.56 -15.69 -9.18
N ASN A 12 -11.50 -16.77 -8.39
CA ASN A 12 -11.91 -16.72 -6.98
C ASN A 12 -10.96 -15.88 -6.11
N ASN A 13 -9.68 -15.79 -6.49
CA ASN A 13 -8.69 -14.92 -5.86
C ASN A 13 -8.80 -13.46 -6.31
N PHE A 14 -9.63 -13.13 -7.29
CA PHE A 14 -9.73 -11.77 -7.83
C PHE A 14 -10.45 -10.86 -6.82
N TYR A 15 -9.66 -10.31 -5.90
CA TYR A 15 -10.11 -9.47 -4.80
C TYR A 15 -9.36 -8.14 -4.87
N VAL A 16 -10.10 -7.02 -4.73
CA VAL A 16 -9.58 -5.66 -5.01
C VAL A 16 -9.01 -4.99 -3.75
N GLU A 17 -8.81 -5.76 -2.67
CA GLU A 17 -8.22 -5.27 -1.43
C GLU A 17 -6.69 -5.27 -1.51
N PRO A 18 -6.02 -4.36 -0.79
CA PRO A 18 -4.57 -4.28 -0.79
C PRO A 18 -3.92 -5.46 -0.07
N LEU A 19 -2.68 -5.78 -0.45
CA LEU A 19 -1.81 -6.66 0.33
C LEU A 19 -1.31 -5.87 1.54
N LYS A 20 -1.34 -6.48 2.73
CA LYS A 20 -0.99 -5.79 3.99
C LYS A 20 0.11 -6.49 4.77
N SER A 21 0.19 -7.82 4.69
CA SER A 21 1.14 -8.63 5.47
C SER A 21 2.32 -9.13 4.65
N ASP A 22 3.45 -9.39 5.31
CA ASP A 22 4.66 -9.96 4.67
C ASP A 22 4.36 -11.25 3.91
N GLN A 23 3.49 -12.10 4.46
CA GLN A 23 3.09 -13.35 3.81
C GLN A 23 2.32 -13.08 2.51
N GLU A 24 1.41 -12.10 2.51
CA GLU A 24 0.68 -11.71 1.29
C GLU A 24 1.62 -11.13 0.24
N PHE A 25 2.57 -10.30 0.64
CA PHE A 25 3.59 -9.78 -0.27
C PHE A 25 4.42 -10.90 -0.88
N ALA A 26 4.90 -11.85 -0.06
CA ALA A 26 5.69 -12.98 -0.54
C ALA A 26 4.92 -13.87 -1.53
N GLU A 27 3.62 -14.07 -1.33
CA GLU A 27 2.81 -14.95 -2.18
C GLU A 27 2.26 -14.28 -3.45
N PHE A 28 1.90 -13.00 -3.37
CA PHE A 28 1.09 -12.33 -4.40
C PHE A 28 1.74 -11.11 -5.04
N TYR A 29 2.75 -10.50 -4.41
CA TYR A 29 3.37 -9.31 -4.99
C TYR A 29 4.16 -9.68 -6.24
N VAL A 30 3.96 -8.90 -7.29
CA VAL A 30 4.73 -9.01 -8.52
C VAL A 30 5.51 -7.72 -8.70
N GLU A 31 6.84 -7.85 -8.69
CA GLU A 31 7.73 -6.72 -8.92
C GLU A 31 7.51 -6.14 -10.31
N ARG A 32 7.33 -4.82 -10.38
CA ARG A 32 7.13 -4.11 -11.64
C ARG A 32 8.48 -3.68 -12.21
N PRO A 33 8.71 -3.82 -13.53
CA PRO A 33 9.93 -3.31 -14.14
C PRO A 33 10.02 -1.79 -14.01
N GLY A 34 11.23 -1.28 -13.76
CA GLY A 34 11.51 0.15 -13.58
C GLY A 34 11.70 0.55 -12.11
N VAL A 35 11.89 1.85 -11.87
CA VAL A 35 12.00 2.39 -10.51
C VAL A 35 10.61 2.45 -9.89
N SER A 36 10.45 1.84 -8.71
CA SER A 36 9.19 1.94 -7.97
C SER A 36 9.03 3.38 -7.47
N PRO A 37 7.90 4.05 -7.71
CA PRO A 37 7.62 5.36 -7.13
C PRO A 37 7.71 5.37 -5.59
N MET A 38 7.59 4.20 -4.94
CA MET A 38 7.74 4.09 -3.49
C MET A 38 9.18 4.22 -3.02
N ILE A 39 10.17 3.84 -3.83
CA ILE A 39 11.59 4.05 -3.50
C ILE A 39 11.86 5.55 -3.51
N ASP A 40 11.47 6.23 -4.60
CA ASP A 40 11.61 7.69 -4.71
C ASP A 40 10.89 8.43 -3.58
N LEU A 41 9.71 7.95 -3.17
CA LEU A 41 8.93 8.55 -2.09
C LEU A 41 9.57 8.31 -0.72
N LYS A 42 10.10 7.10 -0.46
CA LYS A 42 10.86 6.78 0.75
C LYS A 42 12.06 7.71 0.89
N ASP A 43 12.87 7.81 -0.15
CA ASP A 43 14.08 8.63 -0.12
C ASP A 43 13.73 10.10 0.16
N ARG A 44 12.67 10.62 -0.48
CA ARG A 44 12.18 11.99 -0.22
C ARG A 44 11.73 12.19 1.22
N ILE A 45 10.98 11.25 1.80
CA ILE A 45 10.54 11.32 3.21
C ILE A 45 11.74 11.30 4.15
N GLU A 46 12.75 10.47 3.87
CA GLU A 46 13.90 10.30 4.77
C GLU A 46 14.90 11.45 4.76
N ILE A 47 14.98 12.20 3.67
CA ILE A 47 15.87 13.36 3.51
C ILE A 47 15.18 14.71 3.74
N ALA A 48 13.86 14.74 3.88
CA ALA A 48 13.12 16.00 3.97
C ALA A 48 13.42 16.71 5.30
N ASP A 49 13.97 17.92 5.20
CA ASP A 49 14.18 18.82 6.36
C ASP A 49 12.91 19.60 6.76
N ARG A 50 11.80 19.37 6.06
CA ARG A 50 10.52 20.06 6.26
C ARG A 50 9.35 19.12 6.01
N GLU A 51 8.19 19.49 6.51
CA GLU A 51 6.94 18.78 6.23
C GLU A 51 6.60 18.82 4.73
N GLU A 52 6.41 17.66 4.12
CA GLU A 52 6.03 17.51 2.71
C GLU A 52 4.69 16.77 2.58
N LYS A 53 3.99 17.05 1.47
CA LYS A 53 2.71 16.42 1.14
C LYS A 53 2.81 15.79 -0.24
N TYR A 54 2.45 14.51 -0.33
CA TYR A 54 2.50 13.76 -1.57
C TYR A 54 1.10 13.25 -1.92
N LEU A 55 0.71 13.46 -3.18
CA LEU A 55 -0.55 12.97 -3.71
C LEU A 55 -0.27 11.81 -4.67
N PHE A 56 -0.69 10.61 -4.28
CA PHE A 56 -0.55 9.41 -5.11
C PHE A 56 -1.88 9.06 -5.79
N LEU A 57 -1.91 9.16 -7.12
CA LEU A 57 -3.13 9.00 -7.93
C LEU A 57 -3.15 7.70 -8.71
N GLY A 58 -4.35 7.21 -9.02
CA GLY A 58 -4.55 6.01 -9.85
C GLY A 58 -5.91 5.37 -9.64
N PHE A 59 -6.30 4.48 -10.55
CA PHE A 59 -7.61 3.81 -10.54
C PHE A 59 -7.78 2.85 -9.35
N ARG A 60 -9.03 2.51 -9.01
CA ARG A 60 -9.31 1.45 -8.01
C ARG A 60 -8.66 0.14 -8.48
N GLY A 61 -8.03 -0.59 -7.55
CA GLY A 61 -7.34 -1.84 -7.88
C GLY A 61 -5.97 -1.67 -8.54
N SER A 62 -5.47 -0.44 -8.75
CA SER A 62 -4.13 -0.20 -9.31
C SER A 62 -2.98 -0.42 -8.32
N GLY A 63 -3.24 -1.00 -7.15
CA GLY A 63 -2.21 -1.32 -6.14
C GLY A 63 -1.78 -0.16 -5.23
N LYS A 64 -2.49 0.98 -5.21
CA LYS A 64 -2.03 2.15 -4.43
C LYS A 64 -1.86 1.88 -2.94
N SER A 65 -2.89 1.36 -2.28
CA SER A 65 -2.84 1.05 -0.86
C SER A 65 -1.82 -0.06 -0.56
N THR A 66 -1.67 -1.04 -1.46
CA THR A 66 -0.60 -2.05 -1.37
C THR A 66 0.79 -1.42 -1.34
N GLU A 67 1.06 -0.45 -2.23
CA GLU A 67 2.34 0.25 -2.26
C GLU A 67 2.57 1.14 -1.02
N LEU A 68 1.51 1.75 -0.47
CA LEU A 68 1.61 2.51 0.80
C LEU A 68 1.98 1.60 1.98
N TYR A 69 1.43 0.38 2.07
CA TYR A 69 1.85 -0.59 3.09
C TYR A 69 3.30 -1.04 2.92
N ARG A 70 3.78 -1.16 1.67
CA ARG A 70 5.21 -1.43 1.41
C ARG A 70 6.11 -0.27 1.85
N LEU A 71 5.67 0.97 1.65
CA LEU A 71 6.40 2.15 2.11
C LEU A 71 6.46 2.19 3.63
N GLU A 72 5.33 1.94 4.30
CA GLU A 72 5.26 1.81 5.76
C GLU A 72 6.29 0.79 6.29
N ALA A 73 6.32 -0.41 5.71
CA ALA A 73 7.28 -1.45 6.10
C ALA A 73 8.76 -1.12 5.77
N ALA A 74 9.00 -0.17 4.86
CA ALA A 74 10.36 0.18 4.42
C ALA A 74 10.95 1.38 5.18
N LEU A 75 10.14 2.16 5.90
CA LEU A 75 10.60 3.29 6.71
C LEU A 75 11.28 2.79 7.99
N ASP A 76 12.32 3.51 8.44
CA ASP A 76 13.00 3.20 9.69
C ASP A 76 12.11 3.47 10.91
N GLU A 77 11.65 2.40 11.56
CA GLU A 77 10.77 2.43 12.73
C GLU A 77 11.38 3.15 13.95
N ASN A 78 12.71 3.31 14.00
CA ASN A 78 13.38 4.05 15.07
C ASN A 78 13.34 5.57 14.83
N ARG A 79 13.01 6.00 13.61
CA ARG A 79 12.97 7.41 13.19
C ARG A 79 11.55 7.89 12.94
N PHE A 80 10.67 7.03 12.46
CA PHE A 80 9.32 7.39 12.03
C PHE A 80 8.25 6.64 12.80
N ILE A 81 7.19 7.36 13.15
CA ILE A 81 5.92 6.78 13.57
C ILE A 81 4.97 6.90 12.38
N VAL A 82 4.55 5.76 11.83
CA VAL A 82 3.62 5.72 10.70
C VAL A 82 2.19 5.59 11.23
N VAL A 83 1.30 6.47 10.75
CA VAL A 83 -0.13 6.42 11.05
C VAL A 83 -0.88 6.17 9.75
N ASN A 84 -1.43 4.96 9.61
CA ASN A 84 -2.28 4.60 8.48
C ASN A 84 -3.73 5.00 8.80
N TYR A 85 -4.39 5.69 7.86
CA TYR A 85 -5.77 6.15 8.02
C TYR A 85 -6.53 5.99 6.71
N SER A 86 -7.76 5.48 6.81
CA SER A 86 -8.67 5.27 5.70
C SER A 86 -10.01 5.89 6.04
N ILE A 87 -10.42 6.91 5.27
CA ILE A 87 -11.75 7.51 5.42
C ILE A 87 -12.87 6.46 5.28
N ARG A 88 -12.63 5.35 4.58
CA ARG A 88 -13.65 4.30 4.43
C ARG A 88 -13.85 3.45 5.68
N ASP A 89 -12.80 3.30 6.47
CA ASP A 89 -12.76 2.38 7.60
C ASP A 89 -12.94 3.14 8.93
N ASP A 90 -12.36 4.34 9.01
CA ASP A 90 -12.25 5.12 10.24
C ASP A 90 -13.26 6.26 10.34
N LEU A 91 -13.81 6.73 9.20
CA LEU A 91 -14.80 7.80 9.20
C LEU A 91 -16.21 7.22 9.25
N ASN A 92 -16.91 7.42 10.37
CA ASN A 92 -18.34 7.16 10.41
C ASN A 92 -19.09 8.41 9.92
N LEU A 93 -19.71 8.31 8.74
CA LEU A 93 -20.47 9.41 8.16
C LEU A 93 -21.66 9.85 9.02
N SER A 94 -22.15 8.99 9.93
CA SER A 94 -23.21 9.37 10.87
C SER A 94 -22.72 10.27 12.02
N ASP A 95 -21.41 10.49 12.15
CA ASP A 95 -20.86 11.36 13.21
C ASP A 95 -20.88 12.85 12.78
N PHE A 96 -21.23 13.13 11.52
CA PHE A 96 -21.45 14.48 10.99
C PHE A 96 -22.96 14.82 11.02
N ASP A 97 -23.51 14.96 12.23
CA ASP A 97 -24.82 15.61 12.45
C ASP A 97 -24.67 17.14 12.55
#